data_AF-A0A0C3LHT0-F1
#
_entry.id   AF-A0A0C3LHT0-F1
#
_cell.length_a   1.000
_cell.length_b   1.000
_cell.length_c   1.000
_cell.angle_alpha   90.00
_cell.angle_beta   90.00
_cell.angle_gamma   90.00
#
_symmetry.space_group_name_H-M   'P 1'
#
loop_
_entity.id
_entity.type
_entity.pdbx_description
1 polymer ?
#
loop_
_entity_poly.entity_id
_entity_poly.type
_entity_poly.pdbx_seq_one_letter_code
_entity_poly.pdbx_strand_id
1 'polypeptide(L)'
;MSFGRALLEDPYTTDDVTSGAPIMPSLTRGATEVFLRKAVKEGRHNVVFKTGTVSGFRSKGSDLGSVTVKVDGVEEQVEANFVIDATGPSQMSYSKWLRNAGFSLPSDLRVEYDPILRYAASVWTIPSHLHPTWPAPGGFKCGFTYNMSGDAGAGEPRSFGFAIAENNQMVITIGGASVSDLPTSLTQLRAYANDLYGARIIPDWVWQLFDFMEEHEEECRPFWVDSRIPPMSWVQWLKIANKGTLPKNWIAVGDANMTLNPLTAQGIYKTCIDSTTLDAVLRSIPSSSFNLPNIPALFYGRQNPRVSSIWDGGRAVDYGYPTTIPVQGEDLSHNSWIRKYGRACIILAQDDAKLRSVWWHVAMQLSPGTDLFAPWIVLKVARYQLFGW
;
A
#
# COMPACT_ATOMS: atom_id res chain seq x y z
N MET A 1 -1.60 -8.10 -15.42
CA MET A 1 -0.34 -7.81 -14.69
C MET A 1 0.81 -8.53 -15.36
N SER A 2 1.92 -7.87 -15.65
CA SER A 2 3.16 -8.51 -16.08
C SER A 2 4.25 -8.40 -15.01
N PHE A 3 5.09 -9.43 -14.94
CA PHE A 3 6.22 -9.52 -14.01
C PHE A 3 7.38 -10.17 -14.75
N GLY A 4 8.44 -9.39 -15.03
CA GLY A 4 9.53 -9.86 -15.89
C GLY A 4 9.01 -10.32 -17.26
N ARG A 5 9.07 -11.63 -17.54
CA ARG A 5 8.56 -12.25 -18.78
C ARG A 5 7.22 -12.95 -18.61
N ALA A 6 6.59 -12.80 -17.45
CA ALA A 6 5.28 -13.36 -17.18
C ALA A 6 4.16 -12.36 -17.46
N LEU A 7 3.12 -12.76 -18.18
CA LEU A 7 1.86 -12.01 -18.32
C LEU A 7 0.74 -12.82 -17.66
N LEU A 8 0.09 -12.21 -16.67
CA LEU A 8 -1.04 -12.75 -15.94
C LEU A 8 -2.29 -11.93 -16.25
N GLU A 9 -3.29 -12.59 -16.81
CA GLU A 9 -4.62 -12.02 -17.01
C GLU A 9 -5.43 -12.05 -15.72
N ASP A 10 -6.37 -11.12 -15.59
CA ASP A 10 -7.36 -11.15 -14.52
C ASP A 10 -8.23 -12.41 -14.68
N PRO A 11 -8.37 -13.27 -13.67
CA PRO A 11 -9.27 -14.42 -13.73
C PRO A 11 -10.75 -14.00 -13.81
N TYR A 12 -11.08 -12.74 -13.53
CA TYR A 12 -12.42 -12.16 -13.63
C TYR A 12 -12.50 -11.21 -14.82
N THR A 13 -13.03 -11.70 -15.94
CA THR A 13 -13.20 -10.91 -17.17
C THR A 13 -14.54 -10.16 -17.24
N THR A 14 -15.42 -10.39 -16.26
CA THR A 14 -16.74 -9.75 -16.18
C THR A 14 -16.87 -8.94 -14.90
N ASP A 15 -17.20 -7.65 -15.04
CA ASP A 15 -17.48 -6.73 -13.93
C ASP A 15 -18.85 -7.00 -13.25
N ASP A 16 -19.34 -8.23 -13.31
CA ASP A 16 -20.64 -8.56 -12.73
C ASP A 16 -20.52 -8.69 -11.21
N VAL A 17 -20.83 -7.60 -10.52
CA VAL A 17 -20.88 -7.55 -9.05
C VAL A 17 -21.82 -8.60 -8.47
N THR A 18 -22.86 -9.02 -9.22
CA THR A 18 -23.80 -10.07 -8.80
C THR A 18 -23.22 -11.47 -8.92
N SER A 19 -22.17 -11.65 -9.73
CA SER A 19 -21.41 -12.90 -9.83
C SER A 19 -20.45 -13.14 -8.65
N GLY A 20 -20.32 -12.16 -7.75
CA GLY A 20 -19.36 -12.18 -6.64
C GLY A 20 -17.94 -11.76 -7.05
N ALA A 21 -17.76 -11.23 -8.27
CA ALA A 21 -16.48 -10.70 -8.71
C ALA A 21 -16.08 -9.47 -7.85
N PRO A 22 -14.87 -9.48 -7.26
CA PRO A 22 -14.36 -8.35 -6.49
C PRO A 22 -14.13 -7.12 -7.39
N ILE A 23 -14.58 -5.96 -6.92
CA ILE A 23 -14.36 -4.68 -7.61
C ILE A 23 -13.07 -4.05 -7.09
N MET A 24 -12.21 -3.61 -8.02
CA MET A 24 -11.00 -2.86 -7.71
C MET A 24 -11.09 -1.44 -8.26
N PRO A 25 -11.75 -0.51 -7.55
CA PRO A 25 -11.82 0.86 -8.01
C PRO A 25 -10.44 1.52 -7.85
N SER A 26 -9.95 2.16 -8.91
CA SER A 26 -8.79 3.05 -8.82
C SER A 26 -9.31 4.45 -8.51
N LEU A 27 -9.10 4.92 -7.29
CA LEU A 27 -9.54 6.25 -6.86
C LEU A 27 -8.35 7.13 -6.54
N THR A 28 -8.41 8.41 -6.89
CA THR A 28 -7.39 9.35 -6.39
C THR A 28 -7.48 9.47 -4.87
N ARG A 29 -6.36 9.84 -4.26
CA ARG A 29 -6.30 10.10 -2.81
C ARG A 29 -7.27 11.21 -2.41
N GLY A 30 -7.36 12.26 -3.22
CA GLY A 30 -8.28 13.38 -2.98
C GLY A 30 -9.73 12.94 -2.95
N ALA A 31 -10.19 12.19 -3.96
CA ALA A 31 -11.55 11.66 -4.00
C ALA A 31 -11.83 10.71 -2.83
N THR A 32 -10.90 9.80 -2.53
CA THR A 32 -11.04 8.84 -1.42
C THR A 32 -11.23 9.57 -0.08
N GLU A 33 -10.42 10.59 0.21
CA GLU A 33 -10.54 11.35 1.45
C GLU A 33 -11.83 12.16 1.54
N VAL A 34 -12.19 12.86 0.46
CA VAL A 34 -13.41 13.67 0.42
C VAL A 34 -14.62 12.77 0.63
N PHE A 35 -14.67 11.63 -0.07
CA PHE A 35 -15.75 10.66 0.07
C PHE A 35 -15.86 10.14 1.51
N LEU A 36 -14.75 9.64 2.09
CA LEU A 36 -14.77 9.10 3.45
C LEU A 36 -15.14 10.16 4.50
N ARG A 37 -14.58 11.37 4.40
CA ARG A 37 -14.91 12.47 5.33
C ARG A 37 -16.37 12.88 5.23
N LYS A 38 -16.90 12.98 4.01
CA LYS A 38 -18.30 13.31 3.77
C LYS A 38 -19.22 12.21 4.34
N ALA A 39 -18.93 10.95 4.04
CA ALA A 39 -19.69 9.81 4.55
C ALA A 39 -19.72 9.76 6.09
N VAL A 40 -18.59 10.03 6.75
CA VAL A 40 -18.53 10.11 8.22
C VAL A 40 -19.33 11.30 8.75
N LYS A 41 -19.15 12.49 8.15
CA LYS A 41 -19.83 13.72 8.58
C LYS A 41 -21.35 13.60 8.47
N GLU A 42 -21.84 13.00 7.38
CA GLU A 42 -23.27 12.83 7.12
C GLU A 42 -23.87 11.65 7.91
N GLY A 43 -23.09 10.57 8.09
CA GLY A 43 -23.56 9.35 8.76
C GLY A 43 -23.41 9.35 10.29
N ARG A 44 -22.59 10.22 10.87
CA ARG A 44 -22.25 10.20 12.31
C ARG A 44 -22.30 11.60 12.92
N HIS A 45 -23.46 11.95 13.47
CA HIS A 45 -23.70 13.25 14.14
C HIS A 45 -22.81 13.49 15.37
N ASN A 46 -22.24 12.44 15.96
CA ASN A 46 -21.35 12.51 17.11
C ASN A 46 -19.86 12.66 16.73
N VAL A 47 -19.54 12.86 15.44
CA VAL A 47 -18.18 13.11 14.97
C VAL A 47 -18.04 14.58 14.60
N VAL A 48 -17.05 15.26 15.19
CA VAL A 48 -16.72 16.66 14.90
C VAL A 48 -15.37 16.72 14.21
N PHE A 49 -15.33 17.40 13.06
CA PHE A 49 -14.08 17.70 12.37
C PHE A 49 -13.56 19.05 12.84
N LYS A 50 -12.27 19.09 13.18
CA LYS A 50 -11.57 20.31 13.57
C LYS A 50 -10.35 20.50 12.68
N THR A 51 -10.27 21.66 12.02
CA THR A 51 -9.10 22.03 11.21
C THR A 51 -8.03 22.61 12.12
N GLY A 52 -6.86 21.99 12.13
CA GLY A 52 -5.72 22.40 12.95
C GLY A 52 -4.62 21.36 12.94
N THR A 53 -3.51 21.65 13.62
CA THR A 53 -2.37 20.75 13.72
C THR A 53 -2.20 20.30 15.16
N VAL A 54 -2.22 19.00 15.41
CA VAL A 54 -1.86 18.45 16.72
C VAL A 54 -0.37 18.69 16.95
N SER A 55 0.02 19.23 18.11
CA SER A 55 1.42 19.55 18.43
C SER A 55 2.01 18.66 19.54
N GLY A 56 1.16 17.98 20.33
CA GLY A 56 1.61 17.08 21.39
C GLY A 56 0.48 16.46 22.21
N PHE A 57 0.88 15.64 23.18
CA PHE A 57 -0.01 15.03 24.17
C PHE A 57 0.33 15.54 25.58
N ARG A 58 -0.67 15.47 26.47
CA ARG A 58 -0.48 15.65 27.92
C ARG A 58 -0.89 14.39 28.65
N SER A 59 -0.03 13.90 29.53
CA SER A 59 -0.31 12.73 30.36
C SER A 59 -1.21 13.09 31.56
N LYS A 60 -1.96 12.09 32.02
CA LYS A 60 -2.76 12.08 33.24
C LYS A 60 -2.49 10.75 33.95
N GLY A 61 -1.45 10.71 34.78
CA GLY A 61 -0.97 9.46 35.36
C GLY A 61 -0.38 8.53 34.29
N SER A 62 -0.88 7.28 34.21
CA SER A 62 -0.44 6.32 33.20
C SER A 62 -1.07 6.51 31.81
N ASP A 63 -2.02 7.42 31.68
CA ASP A 63 -2.86 7.57 30.49
C ASP A 63 -2.63 8.95 29.84
N LEU A 64 -3.18 9.18 28.66
CA LEU A 64 -3.28 10.50 28.06
C LEU A 64 -4.55 11.21 28.57
N GLY A 65 -4.42 12.47 28.96
CA GLY A 65 -5.54 13.30 29.42
C GLY A 65 -6.04 14.29 28.36
N SER A 66 -5.14 14.81 27.52
CA SER A 66 -5.49 15.75 26.46
C SER A 66 -4.50 15.71 25.29
N VAL A 67 -4.93 16.28 24.18
CA VAL A 67 -4.10 16.59 23.01
C VAL A 67 -3.98 18.11 22.86
N THR A 68 -2.78 18.60 22.54
CA THR A 68 -2.56 20.01 22.20
C THR A 68 -2.84 20.19 20.72
N VAL A 69 -3.74 21.09 20.37
CA VAL A 69 -4.08 21.43 18.98
C VAL A 69 -3.72 22.90 18.74
N LYS A 70 -3.11 23.18 17.59
CA LYS A 70 -2.85 24.54 17.12
C LYS A 70 -3.86 24.90 16.03
N VAL A 71 -4.66 25.93 16.28
CA VAL A 71 -5.68 26.48 15.38
C VAL A 71 -5.40 27.97 15.20
N ASP A 72 -5.22 28.43 13.97
CA ASP A 72 -4.96 29.84 13.65
C ASP A 72 -3.82 30.49 14.47
N GLY A 73 -2.78 29.70 14.78
CA GLY A 73 -1.63 30.15 15.56
C GLY A 73 -1.79 29.98 17.07
N VAL A 74 -3.00 29.76 17.58
CA VAL A 74 -3.30 29.61 19.01
C VAL A 74 -3.28 28.14 19.40
N GLU A 75 -2.63 27.83 20.52
CA GLU A 75 -2.66 26.50 21.11
C GLU A 75 -3.83 26.35 22.08
N GLU A 76 -4.54 25.23 21.97
CA GLU A 76 -5.61 24.84 22.88
C GLU A 76 -5.43 23.37 23.32
N GLN A 77 -6.01 23.03 24.47
CA GLN A 77 -6.05 21.68 24.98
C GLN A 77 -7.41 21.07 24.70
N VAL A 78 -7.43 19.91 24.07
CA VAL A 78 -8.65 19.11 23.86
C VAL A 78 -8.56 17.88 24.74
N GLU A 79 -9.43 17.78 25.73
CA GLU A 79 -9.51 16.60 26.60
C GLU A 79 -9.89 15.36 25.80
N ALA A 80 -9.26 14.23 26.11
CA ALA A 80 -9.51 12.97 25.42
C ALA A 80 -9.41 11.79 26.37
N ASN A 81 -10.41 10.90 26.31
CA ASN A 81 -10.37 9.63 27.04
C ASN A 81 -9.66 8.54 26.25
N PHE A 82 -9.55 8.67 24.94
CA PHE A 82 -8.88 7.75 24.04
C PHE A 82 -8.28 8.54 22.87
N VAL A 83 -7.02 8.24 22.52
CA VAL A 83 -6.27 8.96 21.48
C VAL A 83 -5.81 7.98 20.40
N ILE A 84 -6.08 8.32 19.14
CA ILE A 84 -5.61 7.54 17.98
C ILE A 84 -4.65 8.42 17.20
N ASP A 85 -3.41 7.97 17.05
CA ASP A 85 -2.45 8.56 16.13
C ASP A 85 -2.68 8.02 14.71
N ALA A 86 -3.15 8.90 13.83
CA ALA A 86 -3.32 8.65 12.40
C ALA A 86 -2.49 9.65 11.56
N THR A 87 -1.33 10.08 12.07
CA THR A 87 -0.47 11.11 11.43
C THR A 87 0.31 10.62 10.20
N GLY A 88 0.05 9.39 9.77
CA GLY A 88 0.69 8.77 8.62
C GLY A 88 2.20 8.65 8.78
N PRO A 89 3.00 8.84 7.71
CA PRO A 89 4.44 8.55 7.70
C PRO A 89 5.25 9.44 8.66
N SER A 90 4.67 10.50 9.22
CA SER A 90 5.34 11.33 10.23
C SER A 90 5.51 10.62 11.58
N GLN A 91 4.73 9.57 11.85
CA GLN A 91 4.83 8.69 13.02
C GLN A 91 5.00 9.49 14.33
N MET A 92 4.18 10.53 14.51
CA MET A 92 4.43 11.58 15.50
C MET A 92 4.46 11.07 16.95
N SER A 93 3.69 10.04 17.27
CA SER A 93 3.73 9.42 18.61
C SER A 93 5.08 8.79 18.92
N TYR A 94 5.71 8.13 17.95
CA TYR A 94 7.04 7.54 18.10
C TYR A 94 8.13 8.61 18.11
N SER A 95 8.08 9.52 17.15
CA SER A 95 9.15 10.50 16.93
C SER A 95 9.19 11.59 18.01
N LYS A 96 8.04 11.95 18.60
CA LYS A 96 7.96 13.12 19.50
C LYS A 96 6.96 13.00 20.64
N TRP A 97 5.68 12.73 20.35
CA TRP A 97 4.61 13.08 21.29
C TRP A 97 4.56 12.23 22.56
N LEU A 98 4.80 10.92 22.47
CA LEU A 98 4.78 10.06 23.67
C LEU A 98 5.96 10.37 24.60
N ARG A 99 7.17 10.57 24.06
CA ARG A 99 8.34 10.96 24.87
C ARG A 99 8.11 12.30 25.57
N ASN A 100 7.58 13.29 24.84
CA ASN A 100 7.26 14.61 25.40
C ASN A 100 6.17 14.55 26.48
N ALA A 101 5.28 13.56 26.43
CA ALA A 101 4.27 13.32 27.45
C ALA A 101 4.78 12.49 28.66
N GLY A 102 6.07 12.11 28.66
CA GLY A 102 6.72 11.39 29.77
C GLY A 102 6.79 9.87 29.59
N PHE A 103 6.44 9.33 28.43
CA PHE A 103 6.54 7.89 28.17
C PHE A 103 7.90 7.51 27.60
N SER A 104 8.55 6.53 28.24
CA SER A 104 9.86 6.01 27.80
C SER A 104 9.70 4.98 26.68
N LEU A 105 10.18 5.33 25.49
CA LEU A 105 10.21 4.43 24.34
C LEU A 105 11.62 3.90 24.06
N PRO A 106 11.80 2.59 23.78
CA PRO A 106 13.07 2.06 23.29
C PRO A 106 13.48 2.74 21.97
N SER A 107 14.79 2.92 21.75
CA SER A 107 15.32 3.52 20.51
C SER A 107 15.28 2.58 19.32
N ASP A 108 15.25 1.27 19.56
CA ASP A 108 15.20 0.19 18.57
C ASP A 108 13.77 -0.27 18.25
N LEU A 109 12.77 0.45 18.74
CA LEU A 109 11.36 0.08 18.53
C LEU A 109 10.92 0.27 17.07
N ARG A 110 11.53 1.22 16.36
CA ARG A 110 11.30 1.46 14.94
C ARG A 110 12.39 0.79 14.11
N VAL A 111 11.97 -0.12 13.24
CA VAL A 111 12.82 -0.71 12.22
C VAL A 111 12.56 -0.03 10.88
N GLU A 112 13.58 0.05 10.03
CA GLU A 112 13.53 0.74 8.75
C GLU A 112 14.38 0.01 7.72
N TYR A 113 13.95 0.01 6.45
CA TYR A 113 14.78 -0.37 5.31
C TYR A 113 14.49 0.59 4.14
N ASP A 114 15.46 0.78 3.24
CA ASP A 114 15.33 1.72 2.13
C ASP A 114 15.65 1.05 0.77
N PRO A 115 14.64 0.73 -0.05
CA PRO A 115 14.83 0.29 -1.44
C PRO A 115 15.29 1.42 -2.39
N ILE A 116 15.44 2.64 -1.88
CA ILE A 116 15.80 3.85 -2.63
C ILE A 116 14.77 4.08 -3.75
N LEU A 117 13.49 4.04 -3.38
CA LEU A 117 12.39 4.13 -4.33
C LEU A 117 12.23 5.54 -4.88
N ARG A 118 12.09 5.60 -6.21
CA ARG A 118 11.65 6.79 -6.92
C ARG A 118 10.44 6.46 -7.77
N TYR A 119 9.55 7.44 -7.86
CA TYR A 119 8.26 7.29 -8.49
C TYR A 119 7.89 8.56 -9.25
N ALA A 120 7.38 8.40 -10.46
CA ALA A 120 6.77 9.46 -11.23
C ALA A 120 5.33 9.05 -11.57
N ALA A 121 4.43 10.02 -11.56
CA ALA A 121 3.09 9.86 -12.09
C ALA A 121 2.84 10.85 -13.22
N SER A 122 2.07 10.41 -14.21
CA SER A 122 1.43 11.29 -15.19
C SER A 122 -0.08 11.14 -15.06
N VAL A 123 -0.80 12.25 -15.06
CA VAL A 123 -2.26 12.24 -15.00
C VAL A 123 -2.82 12.93 -16.22
N TRP A 124 -3.69 12.22 -16.93
CA TRP A 124 -4.30 12.62 -18.19
C TRP A 124 -5.81 12.74 -17.98
N THR A 125 -6.42 13.84 -18.40
CA THR A 125 -7.88 13.96 -18.36
C THR A 125 -8.42 13.60 -19.74
N ILE A 126 -9.11 12.46 -19.86
CA ILE A 126 -9.59 11.93 -21.14
C ILE A 126 -11.02 12.44 -21.39
N PRO A 127 -11.23 13.31 -22.40
CA PRO A 127 -12.57 13.78 -22.75
C PRO A 127 -13.53 12.64 -23.09
N SER A 128 -14.79 12.76 -22.69
CA SER A 128 -15.79 11.70 -22.88
C SER A 128 -16.02 11.31 -24.34
N HIS A 129 -15.80 12.23 -25.28
CA HIS A 129 -15.97 11.93 -26.70
C HIS A 129 -14.87 11.00 -27.26
N LEU A 130 -13.75 10.83 -26.55
CA LEU A 130 -12.68 9.88 -26.90
C LEU A 130 -12.89 8.48 -26.27
N HIS A 131 -13.85 8.31 -25.36
CA HIS A 131 -14.09 7.01 -24.72
C HIS A 131 -14.46 5.89 -25.71
N PRO A 132 -15.25 6.14 -26.77
CA PRO A 132 -15.57 5.10 -27.76
C PRO A 132 -14.38 4.64 -28.60
N THR A 133 -13.32 5.44 -28.71
CA THR A 133 -12.09 5.11 -29.46
C THR A 133 -10.97 4.58 -28.55
N TRP A 134 -11.28 4.35 -27.27
CA TRP A 134 -10.31 3.88 -26.29
C TRP A 134 -9.70 2.52 -26.70
N PRO A 135 -8.36 2.42 -26.82
CA PRO A 135 -7.72 1.22 -27.39
C PRO A 135 -7.59 0.07 -26.40
N ALA A 136 -7.67 0.32 -25.08
CA ALA A 136 -7.47 -0.74 -24.10
C ALA A 136 -8.69 -1.68 -24.03
N PRO A 137 -8.46 -3.00 -23.83
CA PRO A 137 -9.54 -3.96 -23.69
C PRO A 137 -10.41 -3.63 -22.46
N GLY A 138 -11.71 -3.89 -22.58
CA GLY A 138 -12.68 -3.56 -21.53
C GLY A 138 -13.22 -2.12 -21.59
N GLY A 139 -12.65 -1.27 -22.45
CA GLY A 139 -13.09 0.11 -22.65
C GLY A 139 -12.59 1.08 -21.57
N PHE A 140 -13.08 2.32 -21.62
CA PHE A 140 -12.71 3.35 -20.66
C PHE A 140 -13.50 3.19 -19.35
N LYS A 141 -12.96 2.38 -18.42
CA LYS A 141 -13.60 2.05 -17.13
C LYS A 141 -12.63 2.21 -15.97
N CYS A 142 -13.13 2.73 -14.85
CA CYS A 142 -12.36 2.89 -13.61
C CYS A 142 -11.79 1.55 -13.12
N GLY A 143 -10.49 1.53 -12.81
CA GLY A 143 -9.76 0.35 -12.37
C GLY A 143 -8.34 0.29 -12.91
N PHE A 144 -7.61 -0.77 -12.54
CA PHE A 144 -6.28 -1.04 -13.08
C PHE A 144 -6.39 -1.65 -14.48
N THR A 145 -5.79 -1.00 -15.48
CA THR A 145 -5.78 -1.49 -16.87
C THR A 145 -4.58 -2.39 -17.12
N TYR A 146 -3.39 -1.97 -16.69
CA TYR A 146 -2.15 -2.72 -16.89
C TYR A 146 -1.09 -2.33 -15.87
N ASN A 147 -0.20 -3.25 -15.55
CA ASN A 147 0.94 -3.03 -14.68
C ASN A 147 2.04 -3.99 -15.07
N MET A 148 3.24 -3.45 -15.29
CA MET A 148 4.50 -4.18 -15.35
C MET A 148 5.29 -3.91 -14.08
N SER A 149 5.50 -4.95 -13.29
CA SER A 149 6.34 -4.91 -12.09
C SER A 149 7.79 -5.26 -12.40
N GLY A 150 8.70 -4.68 -11.63
CA GLY A 150 10.12 -5.05 -11.66
C GLY A 150 10.36 -6.52 -11.31
N ASP A 151 11.40 -7.12 -11.88
CA ASP A 151 11.87 -8.47 -11.59
C ASP A 151 13.33 -8.40 -11.11
N ALA A 152 13.51 -8.39 -9.79
CA ALA A 152 14.83 -8.45 -9.16
C ALA A 152 15.66 -9.66 -9.62
N GLY A 153 15.02 -10.79 -9.93
CA GLY A 153 15.71 -11.98 -10.44
C GLY A 153 16.25 -11.81 -11.86
N ALA A 154 15.73 -10.84 -12.61
CA ALA A 154 16.22 -10.43 -13.93
C ALA A 154 17.07 -9.16 -13.88
N GLY A 155 17.29 -8.57 -12.70
CA GLY A 155 17.98 -7.29 -12.55
C GLY A 155 17.19 -6.09 -13.08
N GLU A 156 15.86 -6.20 -13.20
CA GLU A 156 14.99 -5.14 -13.70
C GLU A 156 14.26 -4.48 -12.51
N PRO A 157 14.70 -3.30 -12.01
CA PRO A 157 14.04 -2.63 -10.90
C PRO A 157 12.85 -1.77 -11.32
N ARG A 158 12.70 -1.52 -12.62
CA ARG A 158 11.72 -0.59 -13.17
C ARG A 158 10.34 -1.21 -13.26
N SER A 159 9.33 -0.35 -13.13
CA SER A 159 7.93 -0.69 -13.21
C SER A 159 7.16 0.44 -13.88
N PHE A 160 6.07 0.09 -14.57
CA PHE A 160 5.10 1.07 -15.03
C PHE A 160 3.70 0.47 -15.13
N GLY A 161 2.67 1.30 -15.06
CA GLY A 161 1.29 0.86 -15.14
C GLY A 161 0.34 1.98 -15.51
N PHE A 162 -0.87 1.57 -15.89
CA PHE A 162 -1.99 2.42 -16.25
C PHE A 162 -3.18 2.04 -15.38
N ALA A 163 -3.85 3.06 -14.84
CA ALA A 163 -5.14 2.92 -14.18
C ALA A 163 -6.06 4.04 -14.66
N ILE A 164 -7.34 3.73 -14.83
CA ILE A 164 -8.38 4.73 -15.01
C ILE A 164 -8.95 5.05 -13.63
N ALA A 165 -8.94 6.32 -13.27
CA ALA A 165 -9.51 6.83 -12.05
C ALA A 165 -10.85 7.55 -12.31
N GLU A 166 -11.46 8.08 -11.25
CA GLU A 166 -12.64 8.91 -11.35
C GLU A 166 -12.41 10.19 -12.18
N ASN A 167 -13.49 10.88 -12.57
CA ASN A 167 -13.44 12.13 -13.36
C ASN A 167 -12.72 12.01 -14.71
N ASN A 168 -12.82 10.85 -15.34
CA ASN A 168 -12.19 10.53 -16.61
C ASN A 168 -10.67 10.71 -16.60
N GLN A 169 -10.03 10.46 -15.48
CA GLN A 169 -8.57 10.55 -15.39
C GLN A 169 -7.94 9.20 -15.73
N MET A 170 -6.90 9.20 -16.55
CA MET A 170 -5.95 8.10 -16.60
C MET A 170 -4.72 8.49 -15.78
N VAL A 171 -4.31 7.61 -14.88
CA VAL A 171 -3.09 7.74 -14.08
C VAL A 171 -2.07 6.74 -14.60
N ILE A 172 -0.91 7.25 -14.96
CA ILE A 172 0.26 6.45 -15.32
C ILE A 172 1.21 6.49 -14.15
N THR A 173 1.62 5.32 -13.72
CA THR A 173 2.47 5.14 -12.55
C THR A 173 3.80 4.57 -13.02
N ILE A 174 4.93 5.21 -12.74
CA ILE A 174 6.26 4.78 -13.22
C ILE A 174 7.22 4.84 -12.05
N GLY A 175 8.10 3.87 -11.89
CA GLY A 175 9.02 3.90 -10.75
C GLY A 175 9.79 2.63 -10.57
N GLY A 176 10.54 2.56 -9.47
CA GLY A 176 11.32 1.38 -9.15
C GLY A 176 12.39 1.64 -8.10
N ALA A 177 13.06 0.57 -7.69
CA ALA A 177 14.18 0.64 -6.78
C ALA A 177 15.40 1.28 -7.48
N SER A 178 15.94 2.35 -6.90
CA SER A 178 17.17 3.01 -7.39
C SER A 178 17.12 3.48 -8.85
N VAL A 179 15.95 3.88 -9.33
CA VAL A 179 15.77 4.43 -10.70
C VAL A 179 16.09 5.93 -10.70
N SER A 180 17.07 6.37 -11.50
CA SER A 180 17.52 7.77 -11.58
C SER A 180 16.73 8.62 -12.57
N ASP A 181 16.39 8.06 -13.73
CA ASP A 181 15.88 8.79 -14.88
C ASP A 181 14.45 8.37 -15.18
N LEU A 182 13.51 8.98 -14.45
CA LEU A 182 12.09 8.74 -14.64
C LEU A 182 11.55 9.60 -15.80
N PRO A 183 10.66 9.05 -16.64
CA PRO A 183 10.06 9.80 -17.72
C PRO A 183 9.31 11.04 -17.25
N THR A 184 9.48 12.13 -17.99
CA THR A 184 8.80 13.42 -17.81
C THR A 184 8.02 13.87 -19.05
N SER A 185 7.97 13.01 -20.07
CA SER A 185 7.21 13.21 -21.30
C SER A 185 6.74 11.87 -21.87
N LEU A 186 5.76 11.91 -22.78
CA LEU A 186 5.25 10.72 -23.44
C LEU A 186 6.32 9.99 -24.26
N THR A 187 7.15 10.73 -24.99
CA THR A 187 8.28 10.16 -25.76
C THR A 187 9.25 9.39 -24.85
N GLN A 188 9.61 9.97 -23.70
CA GLN A 188 10.48 9.30 -22.73
C GLN A 188 9.81 8.07 -22.12
N LEU A 189 8.50 8.13 -21.87
CA LEU A 189 7.74 7.00 -21.33
C LEU A 189 7.68 5.83 -22.32
N ARG A 190 7.41 6.11 -23.61
CA ARG A 190 7.43 5.08 -24.66
C ARG A 190 8.82 4.42 -24.76
N ALA A 191 9.88 5.23 -24.74
CA ALA A 191 11.26 4.73 -24.75
C ALA A 191 11.56 3.88 -23.50
N TYR A 192 11.12 4.34 -22.32
CA TYR A 192 11.25 3.61 -21.07
C TYR A 192 10.56 2.24 -21.15
N ALA A 193 9.31 2.18 -21.61
CA ALA A 193 8.57 0.93 -21.75
C ALA A 193 9.23 -0.05 -22.74
N ASN A 194 9.79 0.47 -23.84
CA ASN A 194 10.46 -0.34 -24.86
C ASN A 194 11.81 -0.92 -24.38
N ASP A 195 12.46 -0.28 -23.40
CA ASP A 195 13.74 -0.71 -22.85
C ASP A 195 13.62 -1.65 -21.63
N LEU A 196 12.40 -1.96 -21.18
CA LEU A 196 12.19 -2.88 -20.06
C LEU A 196 12.58 -4.31 -20.43
N TYR A 197 13.10 -5.07 -19.48
CA TYR A 197 13.39 -6.51 -19.66
C TYR A 197 12.18 -7.32 -20.16
N GLY A 198 10.98 -6.89 -19.79
CA GLY A 198 9.70 -7.48 -20.19
C GLY A 198 9.06 -6.88 -21.45
N ALA A 199 9.72 -5.95 -22.16
CA ALA A 199 9.09 -5.18 -23.24
C ALA A 199 8.41 -6.06 -24.32
N ARG A 200 9.01 -7.20 -24.66
CA ARG A 200 8.49 -8.15 -25.65
C ARG A 200 7.14 -8.81 -25.31
N ILE A 201 6.73 -8.77 -24.05
CA ILE A 201 5.45 -9.32 -23.58
C ILE A 201 4.42 -8.23 -23.28
N ILE A 202 4.75 -6.96 -23.56
CA ILE A 202 3.79 -5.87 -23.51
C ILE A 202 2.74 -6.14 -24.59
N PRO A 203 1.43 -6.19 -24.24
CA PRO A 203 0.38 -6.40 -25.23
C PRO A 203 0.32 -5.29 -26.28
N ASP A 204 -0.04 -5.63 -27.52
CA ASP A 204 -0.10 -4.68 -28.64
C ASP A 204 -0.99 -3.45 -28.36
N TRP A 205 -2.09 -3.64 -27.63
CA TRP A 205 -3.00 -2.54 -27.28
C TRP A 205 -2.33 -1.48 -26.40
N VAL A 206 -1.27 -1.81 -25.65
CA VAL A 206 -0.50 -0.81 -24.87
C VAL A 206 0.26 0.12 -25.80
N TRP A 207 0.78 -0.39 -26.91
CA TRP A 207 1.43 0.44 -27.93
C TRP A 207 0.41 1.31 -28.67
N GLN A 208 -0.78 0.77 -28.95
CA GLN A 208 -1.91 1.54 -29.48
C GLN A 208 -2.38 2.62 -28.50
N LEU A 209 -2.31 2.35 -27.18
CA LEU A 209 -2.60 3.36 -26.15
C LEU A 209 -1.56 4.49 -26.18
N PHE A 210 -0.28 4.18 -26.38
CA PHE A 210 0.72 5.23 -26.59
C PHE A 210 0.43 6.07 -27.83
N ASP A 211 0.04 5.44 -28.95
CA ASP A 211 -0.32 6.15 -30.18
C ASP A 211 -1.54 7.07 -29.97
N PHE A 212 -2.57 6.56 -29.29
CA PHE A 212 -3.75 7.34 -28.89
C PHE A 212 -3.39 8.54 -28.01
N MET A 213 -2.50 8.33 -27.02
CA MET A 213 -2.07 9.42 -26.13
C MET A 213 -1.28 10.49 -26.89
N GLU A 214 -0.48 10.10 -27.86
CA GLU A 214 0.33 11.01 -28.68
C GLU A 214 -0.57 11.84 -29.60
N GLU A 215 -1.58 11.22 -30.21
CA GLU A 215 -2.59 11.90 -31.03
C GLU A 215 -3.39 12.94 -30.23
N HIS A 216 -3.66 12.67 -28.94
CA HIS A 216 -4.56 13.49 -28.11
C HIS A 216 -3.86 14.22 -26.95
N GLU A 217 -2.53 14.38 -26.99
CA GLU A 217 -1.76 14.97 -25.88
C GLU A 217 -2.19 16.39 -25.54
N GLU A 218 -2.37 17.25 -26.55
CA GLU A 218 -2.78 18.64 -26.35
C GLU A 218 -4.16 18.77 -25.70
N GLU A 219 -5.08 17.88 -26.06
CA GLU A 219 -6.45 17.89 -25.52
C GLU A 219 -6.50 17.28 -24.10
N CYS A 220 -5.72 16.23 -23.85
CA CYS A 220 -5.70 15.53 -22.56
C CYS A 220 -4.91 16.25 -21.47
N ARG A 221 -4.04 17.21 -21.86
CA ARG A 221 -3.25 18.11 -20.99
C ARG A 221 -2.59 17.38 -19.83
N PRO A 222 -1.65 16.46 -20.10
CA PRO A 222 -1.01 15.70 -19.05
C PRO A 222 -0.22 16.59 -18.10
N PHE A 223 -0.23 16.24 -16.83
CA PHE A 223 0.72 16.79 -15.86
C PHE A 223 1.55 15.66 -15.24
N TRP A 224 2.82 15.97 -14.98
CA TRP A 224 3.81 15.02 -14.47
C TRP A 224 4.23 15.42 -13.06
N VAL A 225 4.39 14.43 -12.18
CA VAL A 225 4.85 14.62 -10.81
C VAL A 225 5.92 13.57 -10.52
N ASP A 226 7.08 14.00 -10.03
CA ASP A 226 8.12 13.13 -9.49
C ASP A 226 8.06 13.13 -7.95
N SER A 227 8.37 12.01 -7.34
CA SER A 227 8.32 11.78 -5.90
C SER A 227 9.42 10.81 -5.48
N ARG A 228 10.25 11.27 -4.55
CA ARG A 228 11.15 10.40 -3.80
C ARG A 228 10.38 9.81 -2.62
N ILE A 229 10.38 8.50 -2.52
CA ILE A 229 9.69 7.81 -1.43
C ILE A 229 10.68 7.67 -0.26
N PRO A 230 10.29 8.06 0.97
CA PRO A 230 11.13 7.85 2.14
C PRO A 230 11.27 6.35 2.44
N PRO A 231 12.23 5.96 3.29
CA PRO A 231 12.39 4.58 3.72
C PRO A 231 11.11 3.96 4.32
N MET A 232 10.96 2.66 4.13
CA MET A 232 9.88 1.88 4.73
C MET A 232 10.16 1.67 6.20
N SER A 233 9.17 1.83 7.05
CA SER A 233 9.39 1.74 8.50
C SER A 233 8.22 1.10 9.23
N TRP A 234 8.54 0.46 10.34
CA TRP A 234 7.56 -0.13 11.23
C TRP A 234 7.93 0.15 12.68
N VAL A 235 7.05 0.85 13.39
CA VAL A 235 7.16 0.99 14.85
C VAL A 235 6.50 -0.23 15.50
N GLN A 236 7.30 -1.10 16.09
CA GLN A 236 6.86 -2.42 16.56
C GLN A 236 6.18 -2.33 17.94
N TRP A 237 5.09 -1.57 18.02
CA TRP A 237 4.37 -1.26 19.26
C TRP A 237 3.99 -2.49 20.09
N LEU A 238 3.69 -3.63 19.46
CA LEU A 238 3.40 -4.89 20.15
C LEU A 238 4.52 -5.31 21.12
N LYS A 239 5.80 -5.06 20.80
CA LYS A 239 6.95 -5.40 21.64
C LYS A 239 6.89 -4.77 23.04
N ILE A 240 6.14 -3.68 23.19
CA ILE A 240 6.03 -2.92 24.44
C ILE A 240 4.59 -2.77 24.94
N ALA A 241 3.59 -3.18 24.16
CA ALA A 241 2.18 -3.01 24.49
C ALA A 241 1.76 -3.64 25.84
N ASN A 242 2.35 -4.78 26.20
CA ASN A 242 2.07 -5.46 27.47
C ASN A 242 2.98 -5.02 28.64
N LYS A 243 3.92 -4.09 28.41
CA LYS A 243 4.95 -3.73 29.40
C LYS A 243 4.59 -2.52 30.27
N GLY A 244 3.41 -1.92 30.05
CA GLY A 244 2.97 -0.72 30.78
C GLY A 244 3.74 0.56 30.43
N THR A 245 4.55 0.54 29.35
CA THR A 245 5.31 1.72 28.88
C THR A 245 4.52 2.60 27.91
N LEU A 246 3.38 2.11 27.42
CA LEU A 246 2.45 2.86 26.58
C LEU A 246 1.26 3.35 27.41
N PRO A 247 0.67 4.52 27.06
CA PRO A 247 -0.60 4.92 27.63
C PRO A 247 -1.69 3.90 27.30
N LYS A 248 -2.50 3.51 28.30
CA LYS A 248 -3.52 2.46 28.12
C LYS A 248 -4.60 2.86 27.13
N ASN A 249 -4.81 4.16 26.95
CA ASN A 249 -5.85 4.75 26.13
C ASN A 249 -5.31 5.36 24.82
N TRP A 250 -4.27 4.74 24.24
CA TRP A 250 -3.63 5.25 23.03
C TRP A 250 -3.32 4.12 22.04
N ILE A 251 -3.41 4.39 20.74
CA ILE A 251 -2.89 3.55 19.66
C ILE A 251 -2.40 4.39 18.47
N ALA A 252 -1.64 3.77 17.57
CA ALA A 252 -1.31 4.29 16.24
C ALA A 252 -1.89 3.37 15.15
N VAL A 253 -2.38 3.97 14.07
CA VAL A 253 -2.99 3.27 12.92
C VAL A 253 -2.46 3.81 11.60
N GLY A 254 -2.67 3.10 10.49
CA GLY A 254 -2.17 3.53 9.20
C GLY A 254 -0.64 3.59 9.19
N ASP A 255 -0.08 4.52 8.43
CA ASP A 255 1.39 4.67 8.31
C ASP A 255 2.05 5.16 9.60
N ALA A 256 1.27 5.66 10.57
CA ALA A 256 1.78 6.01 11.91
C ALA A 256 2.25 4.76 12.69
N ASN A 257 1.78 3.57 12.31
CA ASN A 257 2.27 2.29 12.79
C ASN A 257 3.32 1.71 11.82
N MET A 258 2.99 1.62 10.53
CA MET A 258 3.83 0.94 9.53
C MET A 258 3.64 1.56 8.15
N THR A 259 4.72 2.10 7.58
CA THR A 259 4.82 2.64 6.22
C THR A 259 5.30 1.55 5.27
N LEU A 260 4.54 1.30 4.22
CA LEU A 260 4.76 0.23 3.24
C LEU A 260 5.18 0.78 1.87
N ASN A 261 5.82 -0.07 1.07
CA ASN A 261 6.21 0.26 -0.29
C ASN A 261 4.94 0.58 -1.11
N PRO A 262 4.78 1.80 -1.66
CA PRO A 262 3.57 2.18 -2.37
C PRO A 262 3.35 1.37 -3.66
N LEU A 263 4.39 0.79 -4.25
CA LEU A 263 4.27 -0.07 -5.44
C LEU A 263 3.44 -1.34 -5.18
N THR A 264 3.25 -1.74 -3.92
CA THR A 264 2.41 -2.90 -3.58
C THR A 264 0.93 -2.53 -3.40
N ALA A 265 0.58 -1.23 -3.40
CA ALA A 265 -0.78 -0.72 -3.23
C ALA A 265 -1.53 -1.20 -1.94
N GLN A 266 -0.81 -1.56 -0.88
CA GLN A 266 -1.39 -2.19 0.33
C GLN A 266 -1.72 -1.24 1.49
N GLY A 267 -1.35 0.06 1.42
CA GLY A 267 -1.49 0.99 2.56
C GLY A 267 -2.95 1.24 3.00
N ILE A 268 -3.87 1.40 2.05
CA ILE A 268 -5.30 1.58 2.36
C ILE A 268 -5.89 0.29 2.94
N TYR A 269 -5.58 -0.86 2.33
CA TYR A 269 -6.02 -2.16 2.83
C TYR A 269 -5.58 -2.39 4.29
N LYS A 270 -4.31 -2.11 4.60
CA LYS A 270 -3.79 -2.16 5.97
C LYS A 270 -4.58 -1.23 6.91
N THR A 271 -4.93 -0.04 6.46
CA THR A 271 -5.74 0.91 7.25
C THR A 271 -7.16 0.38 7.50
N CYS A 272 -7.76 -0.36 6.57
CA CYS A 272 -9.02 -1.07 6.77
C CYS A 272 -8.88 -2.20 7.81
N ILE A 273 -7.78 -2.96 7.79
CA ILE A 273 -7.47 -3.94 8.85
C ILE A 273 -7.37 -3.26 10.21
N ASP A 274 -6.65 -2.14 10.30
CA ASP A 274 -6.51 -1.38 11.55
C ASP A 274 -7.88 -0.94 12.07
N SER A 275 -8.72 -0.37 11.18
CA SER A 275 -10.06 0.13 11.54
C SER A 275 -10.99 -0.98 12.00
N THR A 276 -11.04 -2.11 11.29
CA THR A 276 -11.88 -3.26 11.68
C THR A 276 -11.38 -3.95 12.95
N THR A 277 -10.07 -4.00 13.15
CA THR A 277 -9.48 -4.53 14.39
C THR A 277 -9.82 -3.64 15.57
N LEU A 278 -9.76 -2.31 15.40
CA LEU A 278 -10.15 -1.36 16.43
C LEU A 278 -11.63 -1.50 16.79
N ASP A 279 -12.54 -1.56 15.82
CA ASP A 279 -13.97 -1.78 16.08
C ASP A 279 -14.21 -3.06 16.90
N ALA A 280 -13.58 -4.18 16.52
CA ALA A 280 -13.68 -5.44 17.25
C ALA A 280 -13.09 -5.38 18.67
N VAL A 281 -12.03 -4.60 18.89
CA VAL A 281 -11.46 -4.37 20.24
C VAL A 281 -12.43 -3.53 21.07
N LEU A 282 -12.89 -2.39 20.56
CA LEU A 282 -13.78 -1.49 21.29
C LEU A 282 -15.11 -2.16 21.65
N ARG A 283 -15.70 -2.94 20.74
CA ARG A 283 -16.93 -3.71 21.01
C ARG A 283 -16.74 -4.83 22.04
N SER A 284 -15.51 -5.32 22.22
CA SER A 284 -15.23 -6.35 23.23
C SER A 284 -15.07 -5.79 24.65
N ILE A 285 -15.05 -4.46 24.81
CA ILE A 285 -14.95 -3.80 26.11
C ILE A 285 -16.37 -3.59 26.65
N PRO A 286 -16.70 -4.11 27.85
CA PRO A 286 -18.03 -3.92 28.44
C PRO A 286 -18.37 -2.43 28.61
N SER A 287 -19.55 -2.01 28.16
CA SER A 287 -20.01 -0.62 28.23
C SER A 287 -20.13 -0.08 29.66
N SER A 288 -20.19 -0.97 30.66
CA SER A 288 -20.22 -0.63 32.09
C SER A 288 -18.84 -0.30 32.68
N SER A 289 -17.75 -0.53 31.95
CA SER A 289 -16.40 -0.24 32.43
C SER A 289 -16.02 1.21 32.12
N PHE A 290 -16.01 2.07 33.15
CA PHE A 290 -15.46 3.43 33.04
C PHE A 290 -13.94 3.45 32.87
N ASN A 291 -13.25 2.35 33.24
CA ASN A 291 -11.82 2.21 33.06
C ASN A 291 -11.52 1.44 31.77
N LEU A 292 -10.84 2.11 30.84
CA LEU A 292 -10.34 1.45 29.64
C LEU A 292 -9.29 0.40 30.04
N PRO A 293 -9.36 -0.83 29.49
CA PRO A 293 -8.27 -1.78 29.63
C PRO A 293 -7.03 -1.28 28.88
N ASN A 294 -5.94 -2.05 28.91
CA ASN A 294 -4.76 -1.77 28.08
C ASN A 294 -5.11 -1.96 26.59
N ILE A 295 -5.62 -0.90 25.95
CA ILE A 295 -6.02 -0.92 24.53
C ILE A 295 -4.84 -1.26 23.61
N PRO A 296 -3.62 -0.70 23.78
CA PRO A 296 -2.47 -1.12 22.97
C PRO A 296 -2.27 -2.64 22.94
N ALA A 297 -2.34 -3.30 24.10
CA ALA A 297 -2.16 -4.75 24.20
C ALA A 297 -3.21 -5.52 23.40
N LEU A 298 -4.48 -5.18 23.57
CA LEU A 298 -5.60 -5.82 22.88
C LEU A 298 -5.55 -5.56 21.36
N PHE A 299 -5.28 -4.32 20.97
CA PHE A 299 -5.24 -3.89 19.58
C PHE A 299 -4.06 -4.52 18.84
N TYR A 300 -2.83 -4.27 19.27
CA TYR A 300 -1.66 -4.77 18.55
C TYR A 300 -1.55 -6.29 18.61
N GLY A 301 -2.07 -6.94 19.66
CA GLY A 301 -2.15 -8.39 19.75
C GLY A 301 -3.05 -9.02 18.68
N ARG A 302 -4.13 -8.34 18.28
CA ARG A 302 -5.04 -8.78 17.20
C ARG A 302 -4.62 -8.27 15.82
N GLN A 303 -4.03 -7.08 15.74
CA GLN A 303 -3.67 -6.40 14.50
C GLN A 303 -2.41 -7.02 13.89
N ASN A 304 -1.37 -7.27 14.70
CA ASN A 304 -0.06 -7.66 14.20
C ASN A 304 -0.09 -8.95 13.34
N PRO A 305 -0.74 -10.05 13.76
CA PRO A 305 -0.81 -11.27 12.95
C PRO A 305 -1.47 -11.08 11.58
N ARG A 306 -2.24 -10.00 11.39
CA ARG A 306 -2.96 -9.70 10.14
C ARG A 306 -2.17 -8.82 9.18
N VAL A 307 -1.15 -8.11 9.67
CA VAL A 307 -0.40 -7.13 8.88
C VAL A 307 1.09 -7.44 8.76
N SER A 308 1.66 -8.29 9.63
CA SER A 308 3.10 -8.57 9.63
C SER A 308 3.58 -9.19 8.32
N SER A 309 2.77 -10.05 7.70
CA SER A 309 3.09 -10.65 6.40
C SER A 309 3.19 -9.62 5.27
N ILE A 310 2.50 -8.49 5.38
CA ILE A 310 2.57 -7.40 4.40
C ILE A 310 3.94 -6.73 4.48
N TRP A 311 4.42 -6.47 5.69
CA TRP A 311 5.78 -5.96 5.94
C TRP A 311 6.84 -6.94 5.44
N ASP A 312 6.76 -8.21 5.87
CA ASP A 312 7.75 -9.23 5.53
C ASP A 312 7.79 -9.52 4.03
N GLY A 313 6.62 -9.54 3.37
CA GLY A 313 6.51 -9.73 1.93
C GLY A 313 7.11 -8.57 1.15
N GLY A 314 6.76 -7.32 1.48
CA GLY A 314 7.31 -6.12 0.82
C GLY A 314 8.82 -6.04 0.98
N ARG A 315 9.30 -6.17 2.22
CA ARG A 315 10.73 -6.23 2.54
C ARG A 315 11.45 -7.36 1.81
N ALA A 316 10.86 -8.56 1.78
CA ALA A 316 11.44 -9.68 1.07
C ALA A 316 11.63 -9.36 -0.42
N VAL A 317 10.63 -8.79 -1.10
CA VAL A 317 10.71 -8.39 -2.51
C VAL A 317 11.78 -7.32 -2.71
N ASP A 318 11.77 -6.27 -1.90
CA ASP A 318 12.70 -5.14 -2.00
C ASP A 318 14.16 -5.56 -1.79
N TYR A 319 14.43 -6.57 -0.94
CA TYR A 319 15.78 -7.12 -0.73
C TYR A 319 16.30 -7.91 -1.93
N GLY A 320 15.48 -8.11 -2.96
CA GLY A 320 15.94 -8.63 -4.24
C GLY A 320 16.88 -7.67 -4.97
N TYR A 321 16.81 -6.36 -4.68
CA TYR A 321 17.62 -5.36 -5.36
C TYR A 321 18.94 -5.11 -4.62
N PRO A 322 20.10 -5.18 -5.31
CA PRO A 322 21.42 -5.00 -4.67
C PRO A 322 21.63 -3.65 -3.99
N THR A 323 20.86 -2.65 -4.37
CA THR A 323 20.95 -1.28 -3.87
C THR A 323 20.11 -1.02 -2.63
N THR A 324 19.23 -1.95 -2.25
CA THR A 324 18.39 -1.81 -1.06
C THR A 324 19.25 -1.76 0.20
N ILE A 325 18.99 -0.78 1.06
CA ILE A 325 19.56 -0.68 2.40
C ILE A 325 18.68 -1.54 3.32
N PRO A 326 19.18 -2.67 3.85
CA PRO A 326 18.38 -3.55 4.69
C PRO A 326 18.13 -2.95 6.09
N VAL A 327 17.26 -3.60 6.86
CA VAL A 327 17.07 -3.32 8.28
C VAL A 327 18.41 -3.54 8.98
N GLN A 328 18.71 -2.69 9.95
CA GLN A 328 19.92 -2.83 10.76
C GLN A 328 20.05 -4.25 11.33
N GLY A 329 21.17 -4.92 11.02
CA GLY A 329 21.44 -6.30 11.46
C GLY A 329 20.95 -7.39 10.51
N GLU A 330 20.26 -7.03 9.42
CA GLU A 330 19.86 -7.94 8.35
C GLU A 330 20.76 -7.75 7.11
N ASP A 331 20.71 -8.73 6.21
CA ASP A 331 21.32 -8.67 4.88
C ASP A 331 20.26 -8.91 3.79
N LEU A 332 20.67 -8.72 2.53
CA LEU A 332 19.78 -8.92 1.37
C LEU A 332 19.33 -10.38 1.19
N SER A 333 19.97 -11.35 1.85
CA SER A 333 19.58 -12.76 1.79
C SER A 333 18.35 -13.08 2.64
N HIS A 334 17.97 -12.17 3.56
CA HIS A 334 16.78 -12.30 4.38
C HIS A 334 15.55 -12.56 3.51
N ASN A 335 14.80 -13.62 3.84
CA ASN A 335 13.63 -14.11 3.10
C ASN A 335 13.84 -14.34 1.58
N SER A 336 15.07 -14.60 1.14
CA SER A 336 15.38 -14.88 -0.28
C SER A 336 14.64 -16.09 -0.84
N TRP A 337 14.33 -17.08 -0.01
CA TRP A 337 13.52 -18.23 -0.41
C TRP A 337 12.08 -17.83 -0.76
N ILE A 338 11.48 -16.87 -0.03
CA ILE A 338 10.13 -16.35 -0.32
C ILE A 338 10.11 -15.68 -1.69
N ARG A 339 11.14 -14.86 -1.99
CA ARG A 339 11.28 -14.24 -3.32
C ARG A 339 11.34 -15.28 -4.43
N LYS A 340 12.20 -16.29 -4.29
CA LYS A 340 12.36 -17.37 -5.28
C LYS A 340 11.07 -18.15 -5.46
N TYR A 341 10.38 -18.48 -4.37
CA TYR A 341 9.11 -19.19 -4.37
C TYR A 341 8.00 -18.38 -5.04
N GLY A 342 7.83 -17.11 -4.66
CA GLY A 342 6.83 -16.21 -5.24
C GLY A 342 7.05 -15.99 -6.74
N ARG A 343 8.31 -15.76 -7.15
CA ARG A 343 8.66 -15.66 -8.58
C ARG A 343 8.30 -16.92 -9.36
N ALA A 344 8.56 -18.10 -8.80
CA ALA A 344 8.17 -19.36 -9.44
C ALA A 344 6.64 -19.53 -9.53
N CYS A 345 5.89 -19.12 -8.50
CA CYS A 345 4.44 -19.11 -8.55
C CYS A 345 3.91 -18.23 -9.69
N ILE A 346 4.47 -17.02 -9.85
CA ILE A 346 4.09 -16.10 -10.93
C ILE A 346 4.36 -16.70 -12.31
N ILE A 347 5.53 -17.31 -12.51
CA ILE A 347 5.89 -17.93 -13.80
C ILE A 347 4.94 -19.09 -14.11
N LEU A 348 4.71 -19.98 -13.15
CA LEU A 348 3.81 -21.12 -13.33
C LEU A 348 2.34 -20.69 -13.53
N ALA A 349 1.91 -19.59 -12.90
CA ALA A 349 0.58 -19.04 -13.05
C ALA A 349 0.26 -18.57 -14.49
N GLN A 350 1.27 -18.38 -15.35
CA GLN A 350 1.02 -18.07 -16.75
C GLN A 350 0.23 -19.17 -17.44
N ASP A 351 0.60 -20.42 -17.21
CA ASP A 351 0.03 -21.58 -17.91
C ASP A 351 -0.95 -22.38 -17.03
N ASP A 352 -1.04 -22.05 -15.73
CA ASP A 352 -1.95 -22.69 -14.78
C ASP A 352 -3.01 -21.71 -14.28
N ALA A 353 -4.20 -21.77 -14.87
CA ALA A 353 -5.34 -20.92 -14.49
C ALA A 353 -5.75 -21.07 -13.02
N LYS A 354 -5.59 -22.28 -12.43
CA LYS A 354 -5.92 -22.50 -11.01
C LYS A 354 -4.91 -21.79 -10.11
N LEU A 355 -3.62 -21.92 -10.40
CA LEU A 355 -2.56 -21.21 -9.66
C LEU A 355 -2.67 -19.70 -9.88
N ARG A 356 -2.98 -19.25 -11.10
CA ARG A 356 -3.23 -17.85 -11.42
C ARG A 356 -4.34 -17.26 -10.57
N SER A 357 -5.46 -17.98 -10.43
CA SER A 357 -6.55 -17.56 -9.55
C SER A 357 -6.08 -17.46 -8.10
N VAL A 358 -5.40 -18.47 -7.54
CA VAL A 358 -4.88 -18.40 -6.15
C VAL A 358 -3.92 -17.22 -5.97
N TRP A 359 -2.97 -17.04 -6.91
CA TRP A 359 -2.04 -15.92 -6.89
C TRP A 359 -2.77 -14.58 -6.91
N TRP A 360 -3.75 -14.41 -7.80
CA TRP A 360 -4.52 -13.18 -7.92
C TRP A 360 -5.27 -12.86 -6.62
N HIS A 361 -5.95 -13.84 -6.00
CA HIS A 361 -6.67 -13.62 -4.73
C HIS A 361 -5.72 -13.24 -3.59
N VAL A 362 -4.55 -13.88 -3.51
CA VAL A 362 -3.54 -13.56 -2.50
C VAL A 362 -2.94 -12.17 -2.74
N ALA A 363 -2.60 -11.84 -3.99
CA ALA A 363 -2.06 -10.53 -4.36
C ALA A 363 -3.06 -9.42 -4.02
N MET A 364 -4.35 -9.64 -4.30
CA MET A 364 -5.45 -8.74 -3.99
C MET A 364 -5.92 -8.78 -2.53
N GLN A 365 -5.25 -9.54 -1.67
CA GLN A 365 -5.55 -9.67 -0.24
C GLN A 365 -6.98 -10.19 0.05
N LEU A 366 -7.56 -10.93 -0.89
CA LEU A 366 -8.85 -11.61 -0.75
C LEU A 366 -8.71 -13.02 -0.14
N SER A 367 -7.49 -13.57 -0.21
CA SER A 367 -7.09 -14.83 0.40
C SER A 367 -5.84 -14.66 1.25
N PRO A 368 -5.63 -15.47 2.29
CA PRO A 368 -4.40 -15.46 3.07
C PRO A 368 -3.21 -15.95 2.22
N GLY A 369 -2.02 -15.38 2.46
CA GLY A 369 -0.81 -15.78 1.73
C GLY A 369 -0.43 -17.26 1.89
N THR A 370 -0.93 -17.93 2.93
CA THR A 370 -0.78 -19.37 3.14
C THR A 370 -1.41 -20.22 2.05
N ASP A 371 -2.37 -19.69 1.29
CA ASP A 371 -3.02 -20.43 0.19
C ASP A 371 -2.02 -20.75 -0.93
N LEU A 372 -1.01 -19.90 -1.14
CA LEU A 372 0.09 -20.19 -2.06
C LEU A 372 0.92 -21.39 -1.63
N PHE A 373 0.84 -21.81 -0.36
CA PHE A 373 1.56 -22.96 0.19
C PHE A 373 0.70 -24.23 0.24
N ALA A 374 -0.43 -24.27 -0.47
CA ALA A 374 -1.20 -25.49 -0.63
C ALA A 374 -0.31 -26.63 -1.17
N PRO A 375 -0.45 -27.89 -0.70
CA PRO A 375 0.48 -28.97 -1.06
C PRO A 375 0.69 -29.15 -2.57
N TRP A 376 -0.36 -28.98 -3.38
CA TRP A 376 -0.28 -29.10 -4.83
C TRP A 376 0.52 -27.97 -5.49
N ILE A 377 0.50 -26.75 -4.93
CA ILE A 377 1.30 -25.61 -5.41
C ILE A 377 2.76 -25.83 -5.04
N VAL A 378 3.02 -26.23 -3.78
CA VAL A 378 4.38 -26.57 -3.31
C VAL A 378 5.02 -27.64 -4.19
N LEU A 379 4.28 -28.71 -4.51
CA LEU A 379 4.77 -29.77 -5.41
C LEU A 379 5.06 -29.25 -6.82
N LYS A 380 4.22 -28.38 -7.38
CA LYS A 380 4.44 -27.76 -8.69
C LYS A 380 5.68 -26.87 -8.70
N VAL A 381 5.82 -26.00 -7.71
CA VAL A 381 7.00 -25.13 -7.57
C VAL A 381 8.27 -25.95 -7.37
N ALA A 382 8.22 -26.99 -6.54
CA ALA A 382 9.37 -27.88 -6.35
C ALA A 382 9.77 -28.59 -7.66
N ARG A 383 8.80 -29.10 -8.42
CA ARG A 383 9.04 -29.71 -9.74
C ARG A 383 9.68 -28.72 -10.71
N TYR A 384 9.14 -27.50 -10.78
CA TYR A 384 9.69 -26.43 -11.62
C TYR A 384 11.14 -26.08 -11.23
N GLN A 385 11.42 -25.95 -9.94
CA GLN A 385 12.78 -25.62 -9.46
C GLN A 385 13.79 -26.76 -9.71
N LEU A 386 13.33 -28.03 -9.68
CA LEU A 386 14.20 -29.19 -9.90
C LEU A 386 14.41 -29.54 -11.37
N PHE A 387 13.39 -29.35 -12.22
CA PHE A 387 13.39 -29.87 -13.59
C PHE A 387 13.17 -28.79 -14.67
N GLY A 388 12.83 -27.56 -14.30
CA GLY A 388 12.66 -26.44 -15.22
C GLY A 388 11.34 -26.39 -16.00
N TRP A 389 10.41 -27.33 -15.74
CA TRP A 389 9.06 -27.36 -16.34
C TRP A 389 7.96 -27.73 -15.34
#